data_AF-A0AA35S978-F1
#
_entry.id   AF-A0AA35S978-F1
#
_cell.length_a   1.000
_cell.length_b   1.000
_cell.length_c   1.000
_cell.angle_alpha   90.00
_cell.angle_beta   90.00
_cell.angle_gamma   90.00
#
_symmetry.space_group_name_H-M   'P 1'
#
loop_
_entity.id
_entity.type
_entity.pdbx_description
1 polymer ?
#
loop_
_entity_poly.entity_id
_entity_poly.type
_entity_poly.pdbx_seq_one_letter_code
_entity_poly.pdbx_strand_id
1 'polypeptide(L)'
;MKRLYNSIAQKAHQDAGYGELKSTLKQRFKEFEMFSETLECLQHLCHSLDPMICDMSKVAQELRMDYKSININRLCTRHEVKCFPAAEVLLSFVWKFSVFTREKNSSLFLSAWSNTMDKARQKNTILSIGDLQSQMWIPTFDYCRNLLGDLMDLSITLNDVDSIFHEFTEREITIEVKHLYYGVQVCMMKEPSDDDWVEGVVLKIVDYRRLCSYRDAAISFLKLRDLLGISETDMTDVETVATELSSDENQTLTDISSELVQTGQFLHDFTGEKLECIDSFCISQIIVVWIRDSTKAIIIGQAAVFYTTDVGDLQNFVNVALATAAGGEDDLASDKLSALRTVGSGFSSLIYKLRPDIGFQELRDRLSSVWAAYRNDKRLPKMLVCLFAEELMCRVLRSCVN
;
A
#
# COMPACT_ATOMS: atom_id res chain seq x y z
N MET A 1 -4.98 -35.62 -31.27
CA MET A 1 -3.64 -35.55 -31.91
C MET A 1 -2.48 -35.93 -31.00
N LYS A 2 -2.33 -35.38 -29.78
CA LYS A 2 -1.22 -35.71 -28.85
C LYS A 2 -1.02 -37.21 -28.58
N ARG A 3 -2.11 -37.97 -28.38
CA ARG A 3 -2.09 -39.44 -28.24
C ARG A 3 -1.61 -40.16 -29.52
N LEU A 4 -2.00 -39.66 -30.69
CA LEU A 4 -1.61 -40.21 -32.00
C LEU A 4 -0.12 -39.99 -32.27
N TYR A 5 0.38 -38.78 -31.97
CA TYR A 5 1.80 -38.43 -32.07
C TYR A 5 2.67 -39.31 -31.17
N ASN A 6 2.29 -39.47 -29.90
CA ASN A 6 3.04 -40.31 -28.95
C ASN A 6 3.09 -41.79 -29.39
N SER A 7 1.97 -42.32 -29.91
CA SER A 7 1.91 -43.69 -30.42
C SER A 7 2.76 -43.93 -31.67
N ILE A 8 2.92 -42.91 -32.53
CA ILE A 8 3.74 -42.99 -33.75
C ILE A 8 5.22 -42.75 -33.43
N ALA A 9 5.53 -41.86 -32.49
CA ALA A 9 6.89 -41.59 -32.02
C ALA A 9 7.55 -42.84 -31.40
N GLN A 10 6.77 -43.67 -30.69
CA GLN A 10 7.24 -44.97 -30.14
C GLN A 10 7.53 -46.01 -31.22
N LYS A 11 6.82 -45.97 -32.36
CA LYS A 11 6.96 -46.94 -33.46
C LYS A 11 8.00 -46.54 -34.52
N ALA A 12 8.38 -45.26 -34.57
CA ALA A 12 9.29 -44.72 -35.57
C ALA A 12 10.77 -45.18 -35.47
N HIS A 13 11.14 -45.98 -34.46
CA HIS A 13 12.48 -46.56 -34.36
C HIS A 13 12.75 -47.70 -35.36
N GLN A 14 11.74 -48.16 -36.12
CA GLN A 14 11.81 -49.41 -36.87
C GLN A 14 11.85 -49.27 -38.40
N ASP A 15 11.54 -48.10 -39.00
CA ASP A 15 11.48 -47.99 -40.48
C ASP A 15 11.55 -46.52 -41.00
N ALA A 16 12.20 -46.31 -42.15
CA ALA A 16 12.53 -44.99 -42.71
C ALA A 16 11.28 -44.17 -43.15
N GLY A 17 10.21 -44.86 -43.58
CA GLY A 17 8.93 -44.22 -43.93
C GLY A 17 8.21 -43.56 -42.74
N TYR A 18 8.54 -43.95 -41.50
CA TYR A 18 8.00 -43.30 -40.30
C TYR A 18 8.67 -41.96 -39.99
N GLY A 19 9.84 -41.67 -40.57
CA GLY A 19 10.54 -40.40 -40.38
C GLY A 19 9.76 -39.21 -40.96
N GLU A 20 9.26 -39.35 -42.19
CA GLU A 20 8.47 -38.32 -42.88
C GLU A 20 7.06 -38.16 -42.27
N LEU A 21 6.43 -39.26 -41.86
CA LEU A 21 5.16 -39.21 -41.14
C LEU A 21 5.31 -38.51 -39.78
N LYS A 22 6.41 -38.80 -39.05
CA LYS A 22 6.72 -38.19 -37.76
C LYS A 22 6.99 -36.68 -37.90
N SER A 23 7.75 -36.25 -38.92
CA SER A 23 7.99 -34.83 -39.17
C SER A 23 6.70 -34.08 -39.52
N THR A 24 5.87 -34.68 -40.38
CA THR A 24 4.56 -34.13 -40.77
C THR A 24 3.63 -33.98 -39.56
N LEU A 25 3.51 -35.02 -38.73
CA LEU A 25 2.69 -34.97 -37.52
C LEU A 25 3.21 -33.95 -36.50
N LYS A 26 4.54 -33.84 -36.34
CA LYS A 26 5.15 -32.83 -35.48
C LYS A 26 4.80 -31.42 -35.95
N GLN A 27 4.83 -31.18 -37.26
CA GLN A 27 4.42 -29.91 -37.84
C GLN A 27 2.93 -29.62 -37.58
N ARG A 28 2.05 -30.58 -37.87
CA ARG A 28 0.60 -30.42 -37.65
C ARG A 28 0.25 -30.19 -36.18
N PHE A 29 1.01 -30.79 -35.28
CA PHE A 29 0.86 -30.56 -33.85
C PHE A 29 1.24 -29.12 -33.45
N LYS A 30 2.36 -28.60 -33.96
CA LYS A 30 2.76 -27.19 -33.74
C LYS A 30 1.74 -26.20 -34.30
N GLU A 31 1.19 -26.46 -35.48
CA GLU A 31 0.12 -25.65 -36.08
C GLU A 31 -1.14 -25.65 -35.20
N PHE A 32 -1.48 -26.80 -34.61
CA PHE A 32 -2.59 -26.90 -33.66
C PHE A 32 -2.32 -26.16 -32.35
N GLU A 33 -1.12 -26.25 -31.78
CA GLU A 33 -0.73 -25.49 -30.58
C GLU A 33 -0.83 -23.99 -30.83
N MET A 34 -0.24 -23.49 -31.91
CA MET A 34 -0.33 -22.07 -32.29
C MET A 34 -1.78 -21.59 -32.46
N PHE A 35 -2.62 -22.40 -33.13
CA PHE A 35 -4.05 -22.08 -33.28
C PHE A 35 -4.77 -22.04 -31.93
N SER A 36 -4.57 -23.06 -31.08
CA SER A 36 -5.22 -23.16 -29.77
C SER A 36 -4.82 -22.00 -28.86
N GLU A 37 -3.53 -21.68 -28.80
CA GLU A 37 -3.01 -20.56 -28.02
C GLU A 37 -3.59 -19.24 -28.51
N THR A 38 -3.61 -19.01 -29.83
CA THR A 38 -4.18 -17.79 -30.42
C THR A 38 -5.67 -17.65 -30.09
N LEU A 39 -6.43 -18.74 -30.18
CA LEU A 39 -7.85 -18.77 -29.84
C LEU A 39 -8.07 -18.36 -28.37
N GLU A 40 -7.31 -18.95 -27.44
CA GLU A 40 -7.42 -18.64 -26.01
C GLU A 40 -7.01 -17.19 -25.70
N CYS A 41 -5.94 -16.69 -26.32
CA CYS A 41 -5.47 -15.32 -26.18
C CYS A 41 -6.52 -14.31 -26.67
N LEU A 42 -7.12 -14.55 -27.84
CA LEU A 42 -8.20 -13.70 -28.38
C LEU A 42 -9.45 -13.75 -27.50
N GLN A 43 -9.83 -14.93 -27.02
CA GLN A 43 -10.93 -15.06 -26.07
C GLN A 43 -10.67 -14.24 -24.81
N HIS A 44 -9.48 -14.32 -24.23
CA HIS A 44 -9.14 -13.56 -23.03
C HIS A 44 -9.18 -12.04 -23.28
N LEU A 45 -8.59 -11.56 -24.39
CA LEU A 45 -8.67 -10.15 -24.78
C LEU A 45 -10.13 -9.68 -24.91
N CYS A 46 -10.97 -10.45 -25.60
CA CYS A 46 -12.40 -10.12 -25.76
C CYS A 46 -13.15 -10.02 -24.42
N HIS A 47 -12.82 -10.84 -23.42
CA HIS A 47 -13.44 -10.76 -22.10
C HIS A 47 -12.89 -9.58 -21.27
N SER A 48 -11.65 -9.16 -21.52
CA SER A 48 -11.02 -8.04 -20.82
C SER A 48 -11.43 -6.65 -21.34
N LEU A 49 -11.97 -6.59 -22.56
CA LEU A 49 -12.40 -5.36 -23.21
C LEU A 49 -13.87 -5.06 -22.88
N ASP A 50 -14.15 -3.81 -22.57
CA ASP A 50 -15.53 -3.35 -22.38
C ASP A 50 -16.23 -3.23 -23.75
N PRO A 51 -17.40 -3.88 -23.95
CA PRO A 51 -18.19 -3.75 -25.17
C PRO A 51 -18.61 -2.32 -25.51
N MET A 52 -18.67 -1.40 -24.53
CA MET A 52 -18.94 0.01 -24.75
C MET A 52 -17.76 0.76 -25.36
N ILE A 53 -16.54 0.24 -25.23
CA ILE A 53 -15.32 0.85 -25.79
C ILE A 53 -15.09 0.36 -27.22
N CYS A 54 -15.28 -0.94 -27.49
CA CYS A 54 -15.09 -1.51 -28.82
C CYS A 54 -16.07 -2.67 -29.08
N ASP A 55 -16.74 -2.63 -30.23
CA ASP A 55 -17.61 -3.73 -30.66
C ASP A 55 -16.78 -4.91 -31.18
N MET A 56 -16.66 -5.94 -30.33
CA MET A 56 -15.96 -7.19 -30.63
C MET A 56 -16.88 -8.30 -31.14
N SER A 57 -18.14 -8.00 -31.51
CA SER A 57 -19.15 -9.00 -31.89
C SER A 57 -18.73 -9.91 -33.05
N LYS A 58 -18.11 -9.35 -34.09
CA LYS A 58 -17.60 -10.12 -35.25
C LYS A 58 -16.49 -11.10 -34.84
N VAL A 59 -15.55 -10.65 -34.02
CA VAL A 59 -14.48 -11.51 -33.48
C VAL A 59 -15.08 -12.59 -32.57
N ALA A 60 -16.02 -12.22 -31.69
CA ALA A 60 -16.70 -13.17 -30.82
C ALA A 60 -17.49 -14.24 -31.60
N GLN A 61 -18.03 -13.91 -32.77
CA GLN A 61 -18.69 -14.88 -33.66
C GLN A 61 -17.69 -15.89 -34.22
N GLU A 62 -16.53 -15.42 -34.70
CA GLU A 62 -15.45 -16.29 -35.18
C GLU A 62 -14.97 -17.23 -34.06
N LEU A 63 -14.71 -16.70 -32.86
CA LEU A 63 -14.25 -17.48 -31.71
C LEU A 63 -15.23 -18.56 -31.21
N ARG A 64 -16.50 -18.49 -31.61
CA ARG A 64 -17.56 -19.48 -31.25
C ARG A 64 -17.76 -20.57 -32.30
N MET A 65 -17.07 -20.51 -33.43
CA MET A 65 -17.19 -21.53 -34.48
C MET A 65 -16.73 -22.92 -34.00
N ASP A 66 -17.36 -23.98 -34.49
CA ASP A 66 -16.92 -25.35 -34.21
C ASP A 66 -15.76 -25.73 -35.15
N TYR A 67 -14.55 -25.70 -34.60
CA TYR A 67 -13.32 -26.06 -35.32
C TYR A 67 -13.02 -27.57 -35.32
N LYS A 68 -13.82 -28.41 -34.64
CA LYS A 68 -13.51 -29.86 -34.47
C LYS A 68 -13.45 -30.63 -35.79
N SER A 69 -14.21 -30.20 -36.79
CA SER A 69 -14.33 -30.89 -38.09
C SER A 69 -13.48 -30.26 -39.20
N ILE A 70 -12.79 -29.14 -38.91
CA ILE A 70 -12.03 -28.39 -39.91
C ILE A 70 -10.58 -28.90 -39.93
N ASN A 71 -10.03 -29.09 -41.13
CA ASN A 71 -8.64 -29.48 -41.28
C ASN A 71 -7.70 -28.35 -40.81
N ILE A 72 -6.72 -28.69 -39.97
CA ILE A 72 -5.80 -27.74 -39.37
C ILE A 72 -5.07 -26.87 -40.41
N ASN A 73 -4.79 -27.40 -41.60
CA ASN A 73 -4.14 -26.66 -42.69
C ASN A 73 -4.96 -25.48 -43.23
N ARG A 74 -6.27 -25.46 -42.99
CA ARG A 74 -7.16 -24.34 -43.32
C ARG A 74 -7.24 -23.31 -42.21
N LEU A 75 -6.93 -23.71 -40.97
CA LEU A 75 -6.99 -22.84 -39.79
C LEU A 75 -5.65 -22.16 -39.54
N CYS A 76 -4.55 -22.89 -39.73
CA CYS A 76 -3.22 -22.44 -39.41
C CYS A 76 -2.21 -23.02 -40.42
N THR A 77 -1.22 -22.20 -40.74
CA THR A 77 -0.02 -22.60 -41.47
C THR A 77 1.18 -22.42 -40.56
N ARG A 78 2.35 -22.91 -40.99
CA ARG A 78 3.58 -22.94 -40.18
C ARG A 78 3.94 -21.61 -39.48
N HIS A 79 3.48 -20.47 -39.99
CA HIS A 79 3.83 -19.14 -39.45
C HIS A 79 2.62 -18.23 -39.22
N GLU A 80 1.39 -18.69 -39.49
CA GLU A 80 0.24 -17.78 -39.55
C GLU A 80 -1.08 -18.50 -39.28
N VAL A 81 -1.93 -17.88 -38.46
CA VAL A 81 -3.31 -18.29 -38.20
C VAL A 81 -4.23 -17.56 -39.18
N LYS A 82 -5.05 -18.30 -39.93
CA LYS A 82 -5.85 -17.79 -41.05
C LYS A 82 -7.35 -17.69 -40.77
N CYS A 83 -7.80 -18.21 -39.63
CA CYS A 83 -9.22 -18.39 -39.32
C CYS A 83 -9.88 -17.22 -38.59
N PHE A 84 -9.17 -16.10 -38.38
CA PHE A 84 -9.69 -14.93 -37.66
C PHE A 84 -9.51 -13.62 -38.45
N PRO A 85 -10.15 -13.46 -39.63
CA PRO A 85 -10.00 -12.25 -40.43
C PRO A 85 -10.51 -11.00 -39.71
N ALA A 86 -11.55 -11.08 -38.88
CA ALA A 86 -12.01 -9.92 -38.11
C ALA A 86 -11.02 -9.48 -37.01
N ALA A 87 -10.10 -10.35 -36.60
CA ALA A 87 -9.11 -10.10 -35.55
C ALA A 87 -7.68 -9.93 -36.08
N GLU A 88 -7.48 -9.81 -37.40
CA GLU A 88 -6.15 -9.78 -38.03
C GLU A 88 -5.20 -8.76 -37.37
N VAL A 89 -5.69 -7.55 -37.08
CA VAL A 89 -4.90 -6.49 -36.42
C VAL A 89 -4.50 -6.87 -34.99
N LEU A 90 -5.35 -7.62 -34.29
CA LEU A 90 -5.12 -8.03 -32.91
C LEU A 90 -4.03 -9.10 -32.79
N LEU A 91 -3.82 -9.92 -33.83
CA LEU A 91 -2.80 -10.96 -33.84
C LEU A 91 -1.39 -10.40 -33.60
N SER A 92 -1.16 -9.13 -33.95
CA SER A 92 0.12 -8.45 -33.74
C SER A 92 0.51 -8.27 -32.27
N PHE A 93 -0.47 -8.24 -31.35
CA PHE A 93 -0.25 -7.98 -29.93
C PHE A 93 -1.01 -8.90 -28.96
N VAL A 94 -1.97 -9.71 -29.41
CA VAL A 94 -2.82 -10.52 -28.50
C VAL A 94 -2.01 -11.49 -27.64
N TRP A 95 -0.94 -12.06 -28.19
CA TRP A 95 -0.03 -12.92 -27.44
C TRP A 95 0.75 -12.11 -26.40
N LYS A 96 1.24 -10.92 -26.77
CA LYS A 96 1.93 -9.97 -25.87
C LYS A 96 1.05 -9.56 -24.70
N PHE A 97 -0.21 -9.24 -24.99
CA PHE A 97 -1.23 -8.96 -23.98
C PHE A 97 -1.44 -10.13 -23.03
N SER A 98 -1.49 -11.35 -23.58
CA SER A 98 -1.70 -12.57 -22.79
C SER A 98 -0.52 -12.92 -21.88
N VAL A 99 0.71 -12.53 -22.24
CA VAL A 99 1.88 -12.68 -21.36
C VAL A 99 1.66 -11.92 -20.05
N PHE A 100 1.22 -10.66 -20.13
CA PHE A 100 0.97 -9.86 -18.94
C PHE A 100 -0.28 -10.31 -18.16
N THR A 101 -1.34 -10.71 -18.85
CA THR A 101 -2.66 -10.91 -18.23
C THR A 101 -2.97 -12.36 -17.86
N ARG A 102 -2.58 -13.34 -18.68
CA ARG A 102 -2.84 -14.77 -18.41
C ARG A 102 -1.66 -15.47 -17.76
N GLU A 103 -0.45 -15.29 -18.31
CA GLU A 103 0.72 -16.04 -17.84
C GLU A 103 1.23 -15.49 -16.51
N LYS A 104 1.33 -14.15 -16.42
CA LYS A 104 1.83 -13.47 -15.23
C LYS A 104 0.73 -12.90 -14.35
N ASN A 105 -0.44 -12.61 -14.91
CA ASN A 105 -1.55 -11.96 -14.20
C ASN A 105 -1.06 -10.72 -13.41
N SER A 106 -0.32 -9.84 -14.08
CA SER A 106 0.27 -8.65 -13.46
C SER A 106 -0.80 -7.63 -13.14
N SER A 107 -0.92 -7.31 -11.86
CA SER A 107 -1.81 -6.29 -11.33
C SER A 107 -1.42 -4.90 -11.83
N LEU A 108 -0.10 -4.62 -11.95
CA LEU A 108 0.40 -3.36 -12.52
C LEU A 108 -0.05 -3.17 -13.97
N PHE A 109 0.11 -4.20 -14.80
CA PHE A 109 -0.33 -4.14 -16.19
C PHE A 109 -1.85 -4.00 -16.30
N LEU A 110 -2.61 -4.77 -15.52
CA LEU A 110 -4.08 -4.71 -15.53
C LEU A 110 -4.60 -3.34 -15.10
N SER A 111 -3.96 -2.72 -14.10
CA SER A 111 -4.25 -1.34 -13.69
C SER A 111 -3.95 -0.33 -14.80
N ALA A 112 -2.78 -0.44 -15.45
CA ALA A 112 -2.43 0.41 -16.60
C ALA A 112 -3.40 0.25 -17.78
N TRP A 113 -3.83 -0.99 -18.05
CA TRP A 113 -4.82 -1.30 -19.07
C TRP A 113 -6.19 -0.70 -18.73
N SER A 114 -6.65 -0.83 -17.48
CA SER A 114 -7.89 -0.23 -17.00
C SER A 114 -7.85 1.30 -17.09
N ASN A 115 -6.76 1.92 -16.68
CA ASN A 115 -6.59 3.37 -16.79
C ASN A 115 -6.64 3.86 -18.25
N THR A 116 -6.11 3.06 -19.18
CA THR A 116 -6.19 3.36 -20.62
C THR A 116 -7.62 3.21 -21.14
N MET A 117 -8.35 2.18 -20.68
CA MET A 117 -9.77 2.01 -20.97
C MET A 117 -10.60 3.19 -20.44
N ASP A 118 -10.37 3.64 -19.22
CA ASP A 118 -11.14 4.73 -18.62
C ASP A 118 -10.89 6.06 -19.32
N LYS A 119 -9.64 6.32 -19.74
CA LYS A 119 -9.32 7.46 -20.62
C LYS A 119 -10.05 7.38 -21.97
N ALA A 120 -10.20 6.19 -22.54
CA ALA A 120 -10.97 5.99 -23.77
C ALA A 120 -12.48 6.22 -23.54
N ARG A 121 -13.04 5.74 -22.42
CA ARG A 121 -14.45 5.98 -22.03
C ARG A 121 -14.74 7.48 -21.91
N GLN A 122 -13.87 8.22 -21.23
CA GLN A 122 -14.05 9.66 -21.01
C GLN A 122 -14.11 10.46 -22.32
N LYS A 123 -13.46 9.98 -23.38
CA LYS A 123 -13.53 10.59 -24.72
C LYS A 123 -14.82 10.28 -25.47
N ASN A 124 -15.72 9.46 -24.92
CA ASN A 124 -17.00 9.04 -25.53
C ASN A 124 -16.87 8.56 -26.99
N THR A 125 -15.72 7.99 -27.34
CA THR A 125 -15.43 7.55 -28.71
C THR A 125 -15.39 6.02 -28.72
N ILE A 126 -16.29 5.40 -29.47
CA ILE A 126 -16.26 3.95 -29.72
C ILE A 126 -15.09 3.68 -30.67
N LEU A 127 -14.13 2.88 -30.22
CA LEU A 127 -12.95 2.50 -30.99
C LEU A 127 -13.31 1.40 -31.99
N SER A 128 -12.71 1.47 -33.18
CA SER A 128 -12.71 0.34 -34.11
C SER A 128 -11.68 -0.71 -33.67
N ILE A 129 -11.83 -1.96 -34.12
CA ILE A 129 -10.85 -3.02 -33.83
C ILE A 129 -9.45 -2.63 -34.32
N GLY A 130 -9.37 -1.90 -35.44
CA GLY A 130 -8.09 -1.40 -35.98
C GLY A 130 -7.40 -0.37 -35.09
N ASP A 131 -8.17 0.36 -34.28
CA ASP A 131 -7.66 1.39 -33.37
C ASP A 131 -7.16 0.83 -32.04
N LEU A 132 -7.54 -0.40 -31.67
CA LEU A 132 -7.17 -0.99 -30.38
C LEU A 132 -5.65 -1.08 -30.20
N GLN A 133 -4.91 -1.32 -31.29
CA GLN A 133 -3.45 -1.38 -31.21
C GLN A 133 -2.84 -0.01 -30.90
N SER A 134 -3.24 1.03 -31.63
CA SER A 134 -2.67 2.37 -31.53
C SER A 134 -3.19 3.18 -30.34
N GLN A 135 -4.44 2.97 -29.94
CA GLN A 135 -5.11 3.76 -28.90
C GLN A 135 -5.14 3.07 -27.54
N MET A 136 -4.93 1.74 -27.47
CA MET A 136 -4.93 1.01 -26.21
C MET A 136 -3.62 0.26 -25.95
N TRP A 137 -3.28 -0.71 -26.80
CA TRP A 137 -2.11 -1.56 -26.56
C TRP A 137 -0.80 -0.77 -26.48
N ILE A 138 -0.50 0.06 -27.48
CA ILE A 138 0.75 0.84 -27.53
C ILE A 138 0.87 1.77 -26.32
N PRO A 139 -0.12 2.61 -25.97
CA PRO A 139 -0.06 3.46 -24.78
C PRO A 139 0.13 2.68 -23.47
N THR A 140 -0.59 1.57 -23.27
CA THR A 140 -0.44 0.75 -22.06
C THR A 140 0.95 0.12 -21.99
N PHE A 141 1.43 -0.43 -23.10
CA PHE A 141 2.75 -1.06 -23.16
C PHE A 141 3.89 -0.07 -22.98
N ASP A 142 3.81 1.11 -23.59
CA ASP A 142 4.81 2.16 -23.42
C ASP A 142 4.83 2.70 -21.99
N TYR A 143 3.67 2.86 -21.33
CA TYR A 143 3.62 3.17 -19.89
C TYR A 143 4.35 2.10 -19.06
N CYS A 144 4.04 0.82 -19.29
CA CYS A 144 4.67 -0.30 -18.58
C CYS A 144 6.19 -0.36 -18.82
N ARG A 145 6.64 -0.08 -20.06
CA ARG A 145 8.06 -0.03 -20.40
C ARG A 145 8.75 1.14 -19.71
N ASN A 146 8.15 2.32 -19.71
CA ASN A 146 8.71 3.50 -19.06
C ASN A 146 8.82 3.29 -17.56
N LEU A 147 7.73 2.84 -16.91
CA LEU A 147 7.74 2.49 -15.49
C LEU A 147 8.85 1.49 -15.14
N LEU A 148 9.05 0.46 -15.97
CA LEU A 148 10.15 -0.48 -15.78
C LEU A 148 11.52 0.20 -15.89
N GLY A 149 11.70 1.11 -16.86
CA GLY A 149 12.90 1.91 -17.01
C GLY A 149 13.18 2.76 -15.77
N ASP A 150 12.17 3.50 -15.32
CA ASP A 150 12.23 4.39 -14.15
C ASP A 150 12.51 3.62 -12.85
N LEU A 151 12.06 2.37 -12.76
CA LEU A 151 12.39 1.46 -11.66
C LEU A 151 13.84 0.97 -11.73
N MET A 152 14.31 0.60 -12.93
CA MET A 152 15.67 0.08 -13.12
C MET A 152 16.76 1.12 -12.85
N ASP A 153 16.51 2.39 -13.18
CA ASP A 153 17.44 3.49 -12.93
C ASP A 153 17.14 4.28 -11.64
N LEU A 154 16.09 3.86 -10.90
CA LEU A 154 15.60 4.50 -9.67
C LEU A 154 15.13 5.96 -9.87
N SER A 155 14.87 6.39 -11.11
CA SER A 155 14.39 7.75 -11.43
C SER A 155 12.89 7.94 -11.22
N ILE A 156 12.15 6.86 -10.90
CA ILE A 156 10.74 6.95 -10.51
C ILE A 156 10.56 7.95 -9.35
N THR A 157 9.56 8.82 -9.47
CA THR A 157 9.26 9.83 -8.46
C THR A 157 8.69 9.20 -7.19
N LEU A 158 8.94 9.81 -6.03
CA LEU A 158 8.42 9.32 -4.75
C LEU A 158 6.87 9.30 -4.75
N ASN A 159 6.24 10.29 -5.39
CA ASN A 159 4.79 10.34 -5.54
C ASN A 159 4.24 9.20 -6.41
N ASP A 160 4.94 8.83 -7.49
CA ASP A 160 4.55 7.67 -8.29
C ASP A 160 4.74 6.36 -7.51
N VAL A 161 5.77 6.25 -6.67
CA VAL A 161 5.96 5.09 -5.80
C VAL A 161 4.78 4.94 -4.83
N ASP A 162 4.35 6.04 -4.20
CA ASP A 162 3.18 6.04 -3.33
C ASP A 162 1.92 5.65 -4.10
N SER A 163 1.65 6.31 -5.23
CA SER A 163 0.46 6.06 -6.05
C SER A 163 0.39 4.61 -6.54
N ILE A 164 1.48 4.10 -7.12
CA ILE A 164 1.51 2.79 -7.77
C ILE A 164 1.55 1.67 -6.76
N PHE A 165 2.37 1.80 -5.71
CA PHE A 165 2.66 0.68 -4.84
C PHE A 165 1.92 0.72 -3.49
N HIS A 166 1.20 1.77 -3.10
CA HIS A 166 0.62 1.93 -1.74
C HIS A 166 -0.02 0.67 -1.13
N GLU A 167 -0.79 -0.09 -1.92
CA GLU A 167 -1.49 -1.30 -1.47
C GLU A 167 -0.65 -2.59 -1.51
N PHE A 168 0.51 -2.57 -2.18
CA PHE A 168 1.35 -3.74 -2.36
C PHE A 168 2.28 -3.97 -1.16
N THR A 169 2.31 -5.21 -0.69
CA THR A 169 3.35 -5.70 0.22
C THR A 169 4.68 -5.87 -0.51
N GLU A 170 5.80 -5.88 0.23
CA GLU A 170 7.15 -6.10 -0.33
C GLU A 170 7.23 -7.34 -1.27
N ARG A 171 6.57 -8.43 -0.88
CA ARG A 171 6.52 -9.65 -1.69
C ARG A 171 5.74 -9.45 -2.99
N GLU A 172 4.62 -8.74 -2.93
CA GLU A 172 3.81 -8.46 -4.12
C GLU A 172 4.53 -7.50 -5.07
N ILE A 173 5.22 -6.47 -4.55
CA ILE A 173 6.07 -5.58 -5.36
C ILE A 173 7.13 -6.41 -6.10
N THR A 174 7.82 -7.32 -5.39
CA THR A 174 8.84 -8.18 -5.99
C THR A 174 8.27 -9.00 -7.15
N ILE A 175 7.12 -9.64 -6.94
CA ILE A 175 6.44 -10.46 -7.94
C ILE A 175 6.02 -9.61 -9.14
N GLU A 176 5.39 -8.46 -8.89
CA GLU A 176 4.88 -7.57 -9.94
C GLU A 176 6.00 -6.95 -10.79
N VAL A 177 7.11 -6.53 -10.18
CA VAL A 177 8.26 -6.01 -10.92
C VAL A 177 8.90 -7.11 -11.79
N LYS A 178 9.03 -8.34 -11.27
CA LYS A 178 9.49 -9.50 -12.07
C LYS A 178 8.55 -9.82 -13.23
N HIS A 179 7.24 -9.76 -12.99
CA HIS A 179 6.23 -9.98 -14.02
C HIS A 179 6.27 -8.91 -15.10
N LEU A 180 6.38 -7.64 -14.70
CA LEU A 180 6.52 -6.50 -15.60
C LEU A 180 7.79 -6.63 -16.45
N TYR A 181 8.92 -6.91 -15.81
CA TYR A 181 10.21 -7.13 -16.47
C TYR A 181 10.12 -8.25 -17.50
N TYR A 182 9.65 -9.44 -17.09
CA TYR A 182 9.50 -10.58 -17.99
C TYR A 182 8.61 -10.24 -19.18
N GLY A 183 7.43 -9.66 -18.93
CA GLY A 183 6.48 -9.31 -19.99
C GLY A 183 7.07 -8.31 -20.99
N VAL A 184 7.78 -7.29 -20.51
CA VAL A 184 8.45 -6.31 -21.39
C VAL A 184 9.53 -6.96 -22.24
N GLN A 185 10.41 -7.80 -21.66
CA GLN A 185 11.47 -8.48 -22.41
C GLN A 185 10.90 -9.38 -23.51
N VAL A 186 9.90 -10.19 -23.16
CA VAL A 186 9.21 -11.07 -24.11
C VAL A 186 8.56 -10.28 -25.25
N CYS A 187 7.89 -9.16 -24.94
CA CYS A 187 7.26 -8.30 -25.95
C CYS A 187 8.26 -7.60 -26.88
N MET A 188 9.49 -7.38 -26.39
CA MET A 188 10.62 -6.80 -27.13
C MET A 188 11.49 -7.85 -27.84
N MET A 189 11.11 -9.13 -27.80
CA MET A 189 11.87 -10.25 -28.37
C MET A 189 13.29 -10.37 -27.81
N LYS A 190 13.46 -10.06 -26.51
CA LYS A 190 14.72 -10.21 -25.78
C LYS A 190 14.60 -11.39 -24.82
N GLU A 191 15.69 -12.15 -24.66
CA GLU A 191 15.77 -13.12 -23.57
C GLU A 191 15.84 -12.36 -22.24
N PRO A 192 14.96 -12.68 -21.26
CA PRO A 192 15.07 -12.10 -19.93
C PRO A 192 16.46 -12.41 -19.36
N SER A 193 17.20 -11.36 -18.98
CA SER A 193 18.46 -11.53 -18.25
C SER A 193 18.18 -11.82 -16.78
N ASP A 194 19.24 -11.86 -15.98
CA ASP A 194 19.13 -11.98 -14.54
C ASP A 194 18.24 -10.87 -13.94
N ASP A 195 17.43 -11.24 -12.95
CA ASP A 195 16.48 -10.37 -12.26
C ASP A 195 16.97 -9.94 -10.87
N ASP A 196 18.25 -10.18 -10.55
CA ASP A 196 18.94 -9.76 -9.33
C ASP A 196 18.76 -8.28 -8.97
N TRP A 197 18.66 -7.40 -9.98
CA TRP A 197 18.45 -5.96 -9.77
C TRP A 197 17.10 -5.65 -9.10
N VAL A 198 16.10 -6.53 -9.25
CA VAL A 198 14.76 -6.34 -8.68
C VAL A 198 14.81 -6.25 -7.17
N GLU A 199 15.63 -7.07 -6.52
CA GLU A 199 15.77 -7.04 -5.06
C GLU A 199 16.30 -5.69 -4.57
N GLY A 200 17.27 -5.11 -5.28
CA GLY A 200 17.82 -3.79 -4.98
C GLY A 200 16.78 -2.67 -5.07
N VAL A 201 15.94 -2.70 -6.11
CA VAL A 201 14.85 -1.71 -6.31
C VAL A 201 13.76 -1.88 -5.25
N VAL A 202 13.35 -3.11 -4.95
CA VAL A 202 12.35 -3.39 -3.91
C VAL A 202 12.85 -2.90 -2.56
N LEU A 203 14.12 -3.15 -2.22
CA LEU A 203 14.72 -2.65 -0.98
C LEU A 203 14.68 -1.12 -0.92
N LYS A 204 14.98 -0.41 -2.02
CA LYS A 204 14.87 1.05 -2.06
C LYS A 204 13.44 1.56 -1.86
N ILE A 205 12.43 0.91 -2.45
CA ILE A 205 11.02 1.25 -2.23
C ILE A 205 10.64 1.01 -0.76
N VAL A 206 11.09 -0.09 -0.16
CA VAL A 206 10.83 -0.39 1.25
C VAL A 206 11.52 0.62 2.17
N ASP A 207 12.76 0.99 1.88
CA ASP A 207 13.52 2.00 2.62
C ASP A 207 12.84 3.37 2.57
N TYR A 208 12.33 3.77 1.40
CA TYR A 208 11.52 4.98 1.25
C TYR A 208 10.28 4.95 2.17
N ARG A 209 9.50 3.86 2.16
CA ARG A 209 8.31 3.74 3.03
C ARG A 209 8.64 3.76 4.51
N ARG A 210 9.74 3.12 4.91
CA ARG A 210 10.24 3.17 6.28
C ARG A 210 10.57 4.62 6.65
N LEU A 211 11.26 5.33 5.77
CA LEU A 211 11.60 6.72 6.00
C LEU A 211 10.37 7.61 6.12
N CYS A 212 9.33 7.45 5.29
CA CYS A 212 8.05 8.14 5.47
C CYS A 212 7.45 7.87 6.86
N SER A 213 7.43 6.59 7.27
CA SER A 213 6.93 6.21 8.60
C SER A 213 7.76 6.83 9.74
N TYR A 214 9.09 6.92 9.57
CA TYR A 214 9.98 7.54 10.54
C TYR A 214 9.79 9.04 10.60
N ARG A 215 9.57 9.69 9.46
CA ARG A 215 9.24 11.11 9.39
C ARG A 215 7.94 11.42 10.12
N ASP A 216 6.88 10.65 9.88
CA ASP A 216 5.61 10.85 10.58
C ASP A 216 5.78 10.67 12.09
N ALA A 217 6.52 9.64 12.49
CA ALA A 217 6.89 9.44 13.89
C ALA A 217 7.68 10.62 14.46
N ALA A 218 8.67 11.14 13.74
CA ALA A 218 9.46 12.29 14.14
C ALA A 218 8.60 13.55 14.32
N ILE A 219 7.71 13.85 13.38
CA ILE A 219 6.79 14.98 13.46
C ILE A 219 5.90 14.88 14.70
N SER A 220 5.32 13.72 14.96
CA SER A 220 4.48 13.51 16.14
C SER A 220 5.28 13.54 17.45
N PHE A 221 6.54 13.10 17.42
CA PHE A 221 7.45 13.25 18.55
C PHE A 221 7.78 14.70 18.87
N LEU A 222 8.04 15.53 17.86
CA LEU A 222 8.30 16.95 18.05
C LEU A 222 7.05 17.66 18.60
N LYS A 223 5.85 17.32 18.10
CA LYS A 223 4.59 17.80 18.69
C LYS A 223 4.44 17.38 20.16
N LEU A 224 4.79 16.13 20.48
CA LEU A 224 4.75 15.63 21.85
C LEU A 224 5.74 16.40 22.73
N ARG A 225 6.97 16.61 22.28
CA ARG A 225 7.99 17.41 22.97
C ARG A 225 7.47 18.81 23.30
N ASP A 226 6.91 19.48 22.30
CA ASP A 226 6.41 20.84 22.42
C ASP A 226 5.23 20.91 23.41
N LEU A 227 4.28 19.97 23.34
CA LEU A 227 3.18 19.84 24.30
C LEU A 227 3.69 19.58 25.73
N LEU A 228 4.74 18.77 25.85
CA LEU A 228 5.29 18.39 27.13
C LEU A 228 6.13 19.51 27.76
N GLY A 229 6.58 20.50 26.99
CA GLY A 229 7.41 21.62 27.43
C GLY A 229 8.86 21.22 27.69
N ILE A 230 9.38 20.27 26.91
CA ILE A 230 10.73 19.72 27.02
C ILE A 230 11.70 20.61 26.21
N SER A 231 12.90 20.87 26.73
CA SER A 231 13.94 21.65 26.05
C SER A 231 14.42 20.97 24.75
N GLU A 232 14.79 21.75 23.75
CA GLU A 232 15.28 21.28 22.43
C GLU A 232 16.61 20.48 22.48
N THR A 233 17.26 20.40 23.64
CA THR A 233 18.55 19.73 23.79
C THR A 233 18.41 18.23 23.53
N ASP A 234 19.25 17.66 22.65
CA ASP A 234 19.35 16.22 22.36
C ASP A 234 18.24 15.62 21.45
N MET A 235 17.67 16.40 20.52
CA MET A 235 16.70 15.91 19.51
C MET A 235 17.04 16.23 18.05
N THR A 236 18.28 16.60 17.75
CA THR A 236 18.72 16.99 16.39
C THR A 236 18.44 15.90 15.35
N ASP A 237 18.69 14.63 15.66
CA ASP A 237 18.43 13.52 14.74
C ASP A 237 16.93 13.38 14.41
N VAL A 238 16.04 13.67 15.36
CA VAL A 238 14.58 13.67 15.15
C VAL A 238 14.18 14.81 14.22
N GLU A 239 14.75 16.00 14.42
CA GLU A 239 14.51 17.18 13.58
C GLU A 239 15.01 16.98 12.15
N THR A 240 16.18 16.36 11.98
CA THR A 240 16.72 15.96 10.68
C THR A 240 15.76 15.02 9.96
N VAL A 241 15.33 13.93 10.59
CA VAL A 241 14.40 12.96 9.97
C VAL A 241 13.04 13.60 9.64
N ALA A 242 12.56 14.54 10.46
CA ALA A 242 11.32 15.26 10.20
C ALA A 242 11.38 16.18 8.97
N THR A 243 12.57 16.66 8.59
CA THR A 243 12.78 17.71 7.58
C THR A 243 13.37 17.22 6.27
N GLU A 244 14.09 16.09 6.26
CA GLU A 244 14.88 15.64 5.09
C GLU A 244 14.06 15.11 3.89
N LEU A 245 12.82 14.65 4.10
CA LEU A 245 11.89 14.47 2.97
C LEU A 245 11.23 15.82 2.68
N SER A 246 11.71 16.48 1.63
CA SER A 246 11.09 17.71 1.14
C SER A 246 9.73 17.39 0.51
N SER A 247 8.84 18.38 0.46
CA SER A 247 7.60 18.27 -0.31
C SER A 247 7.83 18.44 -1.83
N ASP A 248 9.05 18.23 -2.31
CA ASP A 248 9.39 18.43 -3.71
C ASP A 248 8.89 17.24 -4.53
N GLU A 249 7.94 17.51 -5.42
CA GLU A 249 7.34 16.52 -6.33
C GLU A 249 8.37 15.90 -7.28
N ASN A 250 9.57 16.47 -7.40
CA ASN A 250 10.64 15.97 -8.27
C ASN A 250 11.61 15.00 -7.56
N GLN A 251 11.46 14.72 -6.26
CA GLN A 251 12.30 13.73 -5.59
C GLN A 251 12.05 12.33 -6.19
N THR A 252 13.14 11.57 -6.35
CA THR A 252 13.13 10.23 -6.93
C THR A 252 13.68 9.20 -5.94
N LEU A 253 13.57 7.91 -6.25
CA LEU A 253 14.19 6.86 -5.43
C LEU A 253 15.71 6.96 -5.35
N THR A 254 16.39 7.62 -6.30
CA THR A 254 17.84 7.85 -6.21
C THR A 254 18.22 8.76 -5.04
N ASP A 255 17.33 9.69 -4.66
CA ASP A 255 17.57 10.66 -3.59
C ASP A 255 17.43 10.05 -2.18
N ILE A 256 16.91 8.83 -2.09
CA ILE A 256 16.72 8.14 -0.80
C ILE A 256 18.07 7.67 -0.26
N SER A 257 18.57 8.42 0.71
CA SER A 257 19.78 8.13 1.47
C SER A 257 19.59 6.96 2.43
N SER A 258 20.38 5.90 2.26
CA SER A 258 20.42 4.78 3.20
C SER A 258 20.97 5.20 4.56
N GLU A 259 21.79 6.26 4.64
CA GLU A 259 22.25 6.82 5.91
C GLU A 259 21.09 7.44 6.69
N LEU A 260 20.23 8.20 6.01
CA LEU A 260 19.05 8.79 6.64
C LEU A 260 18.06 7.73 7.17
N VAL A 261 17.88 6.64 6.42
CA VAL A 261 17.07 5.49 6.87
C VAL A 261 17.66 4.90 8.15
N GLN A 262 18.99 4.74 8.22
CA GLN A 262 19.68 4.27 9.43
C GLN A 262 19.55 5.25 10.59
N THR A 263 19.67 6.56 10.33
CA THR A 263 19.43 7.61 11.33
C THR A 263 18.01 7.52 11.87
N GLY A 264 17.00 7.34 11.02
CA GLY A 264 15.60 7.21 11.47
C GLY A 264 15.28 5.89 12.18
N GLN A 265 16.17 4.89 12.15
CA GLN A 265 15.89 3.55 12.67
C GLN A 265 15.48 3.53 14.15
N PHE A 266 15.94 4.48 14.96
CA PHE A 266 15.54 4.58 16.37
C PHE A 266 14.05 4.94 16.56
N LEU A 267 13.40 5.49 15.53
CA LEU A 267 11.97 5.81 15.50
C LEU A 267 11.09 4.62 15.12
N HIS A 268 11.68 3.49 14.69
CA HIS A 268 10.93 2.32 14.25
C HIS A 268 9.89 1.83 15.26
N ASP A 269 10.25 1.88 16.55
CA ASP A 269 9.38 1.46 17.65
C ASP A 269 8.15 2.34 17.86
N PHE A 270 8.03 3.47 17.16
CA PHE A 270 7.02 4.51 17.40
C PHE A 270 6.12 4.77 16.20
N THR A 271 6.08 3.83 15.26
CA THR A 271 5.20 3.84 14.09
C THR A 271 3.88 3.09 14.36
N GLY A 272 2.89 3.19 13.47
CA GLY A 272 1.62 2.44 13.55
C GLY A 272 0.78 2.78 14.79
N GLU A 273 0.26 1.75 15.50
CA GLU A 273 -0.63 1.93 16.67
C GLU A 273 -0.06 2.84 17.77
N LYS A 274 1.26 2.83 17.96
CA LYS A 274 1.92 3.67 18.96
C LYS A 274 1.97 5.14 18.51
N LEU A 275 2.11 5.39 17.21
CA LEU A 275 2.03 6.72 16.64
C LEU A 275 0.63 7.30 16.85
N GLU A 276 -0.41 6.53 16.55
CA GLU A 276 -1.81 6.93 16.79
C GLU A 276 -2.08 7.27 18.26
N CYS A 277 -1.45 6.53 19.18
CA CYS A 277 -1.52 6.80 20.62
C CYS A 277 -0.87 8.15 20.99
N ILE A 278 0.30 8.46 20.43
CA ILE A 278 0.98 9.75 20.60
C ILE A 278 0.13 10.87 20.02
N ASP A 279 -0.38 10.71 18.80
CA ASP A 279 -1.22 11.72 18.15
C ASP A 279 -2.51 12.00 18.92
N SER A 280 -3.17 10.95 19.44
CA SER A 280 -4.34 11.09 20.30
C SER A 280 -4.03 11.89 21.56
N PHE A 281 -2.84 11.69 22.14
CA PHE A 281 -2.36 12.47 23.28
C PHE A 281 -2.12 13.93 22.91
N CYS A 282 -1.44 14.18 21.78
CA CYS A 282 -1.16 15.52 21.28
C CYS A 282 -2.43 16.31 20.93
N ILE A 283 -3.41 15.67 20.27
CA ILE A 283 -4.71 16.28 19.93
C ILE A 283 -5.49 16.64 21.20
N SER A 284 -5.38 15.83 22.24
CA SER A 284 -6.08 16.03 23.53
C SER A 284 -5.35 16.97 24.49
N GLN A 285 -4.50 17.87 23.95
CA GLN A 285 -3.67 18.80 24.71
C GLN A 285 -4.44 19.58 25.79
N ILE A 286 -5.68 20.01 25.54
CA ILE A 286 -6.47 20.80 26.50
C ILE A 286 -6.66 20.03 27.80
N ILE A 287 -6.97 18.74 27.71
CA ILE A 287 -7.18 17.87 28.87
C ILE A 287 -5.86 17.55 29.53
N VAL A 288 -4.84 17.22 28.74
CA VAL A 288 -3.51 16.92 29.27
C VAL A 288 -2.96 18.12 30.06
N VAL A 289 -3.07 19.32 29.50
CA VAL A 289 -2.71 20.58 30.16
C VAL A 289 -3.60 20.82 31.37
N TRP A 290 -4.91 20.58 31.29
CA TRP A 290 -5.80 20.73 32.45
C TRP A 290 -5.42 19.80 33.61
N ILE A 291 -5.16 18.51 33.32
CA ILE A 291 -4.71 17.56 34.35
C ILE A 291 -3.42 18.10 34.94
N ARG A 292 -2.44 18.48 34.10
CA ARG A 292 -1.16 19.08 34.52
C ARG A 292 -1.30 20.36 35.34
N ASP A 293 -2.15 21.29 34.97
CA ASP A 293 -2.29 22.55 35.68
C ASP A 293 -3.07 22.35 36.98
N SER A 294 -4.03 21.43 37.01
CA SER A 294 -4.64 20.93 38.24
C SER A 294 -3.65 20.18 39.13
N THR A 295 -2.47 19.79 38.60
CA THR A 295 -1.36 19.21 39.38
C THR A 295 -0.37 20.24 39.92
N LYS A 296 -0.31 21.46 39.34
CA LYS A 296 0.70 22.45 39.70
C LYS A 296 0.32 23.19 40.98
N ALA A 297 1.24 23.20 41.94
CA ALA A 297 1.12 24.00 43.15
C ALA A 297 1.17 25.50 42.81
N ILE A 298 0.02 26.18 42.83
CA ILE A 298 -0.03 27.64 42.94
C ILE A 298 0.14 27.99 44.43
N ILE A 299 1.32 28.49 44.80
CA ILE A 299 1.53 29.23 46.05
C ILE A 299 1.03 30.67 45.80
N ILE A 300 -0.27 30.91 45.99
CA ILE A 300 -0.83 32.24 46.18
C ILE A 300 -1.85 32.13 47.32
N GLY A 301 -1.81 33.09 48.23
CA GLY A 301 -2.38 33.01 49.58
C GLY A 301 -3.83 32.51 49.71
N GLN A 302 -4.04 31.72 50.78
CA GLN A 302 -5.31 31.46 51.47
C GLN A 302 -6.57 31.28 50.61
N ALA A 303 -6.57 30.29 49.73
CA ALA A 303 -7.75 29.45 49.46
C ALA A 303 -7.26 28.17 48.75
N ALA A 304 -7.34 27.03 49.44
CA ALA A 304 -6.94 25.75 48.87
C ALA A 304 -7.99 25.29 47.85
N VAL A 305 -7.60 25.16 46.58
CA VAL A 305 -8.33 24.44 45.54
C VAL A 305 -7.42 23.28 45.10
N PHE A 306 -8.01 22.08 45.01
CA PHE A 306 -7.36 20.76 44.93
C PHE A 306 -6.07 20.70 44.09
N TYR A 307 -5.01 20.13 44.68
CA TYR A 307 -3.75 19.78 44.00
C TYR A 307 -3.79 18.32 43.53
N THR A 308 -3.34 18.05 42.30
CA THR A 308 -3.17 16.68 41.80
C THR A 308 -1.71 16.31 41.52
N THR A 309 -0.83 16.34 42.51
CA THR A 309 0.64 16.24 42.35
C THR A 309 1.11 14.87 41.81
N ASP A 310 0.29 13.84 41.95
CA ASP A 310 0.53 12.50 41.42
C ASP A 310 -0.76 11.79 40.95
N VAL A 311 -0.59 10.57 40.45
CA VAL A 311 -1.70 9.69 40.03
C VAL A 311 -2.71 9.46 41.17
N GLY A 312 -2.23 9.35 42.41
CA GLY A 312 -3.05 9.12 43.60
C GLY A 312 -3.96 10.30 43.93
N ASP A 313 -3.48 11.53 43.74
CA ASP A 313 -4.31 12.71 43.95
C ASP A 313 -5.43 12.82 42.89
N LEU A 314 -5.14 12.54 41.61
CA LEU A 314 -6.20 12.47 40.59
C LEU A 314 -7.20 11.35 40.91
N GLN A 315 -6.71 10.20 41.38
CA GLN A 315 -7.58 9.10 41.81
C GLN A 315 -8.47 9.52 42.99
N ASN A 316 -7.92 10.23 43.97
CA ASN A 316 -8.69 10.74 45.11
C ASN A 316 -9.73 11.78 44.66
N PHE A 317 -9.37 12.71 43.77
CA PHE A 317 -10.32 13.66 43.18
C PHE A 317 -11.48 12.93 42.48
N VAL A 318 -11.16 11.96 41.62
CA VAL A 318 -12.18 11.16 40.93
C VAL A 318 -13.03 10.37 41.91
N ASN A 319 -12.45 9.77 42.95
CA ASN A 319 -13.19 9.00 43.95
C ASN A 319 -14.16 9.90 44.74
N VAL A 320 -13.73 11.11 45.13
CA VAL A 320 -14.59 12.09 45.80
C VAL A 320 -15.68 12.56 44.85
N ALA A 321 -15.34 12.90 43.61
CA ALA A 321 -16.29 13.35 42.59
C ALA A 321 -17.34 12.26 42.26
N LEU A 322 -16.93 11.00 42.18
CA LEU A 322 -17.86 9.87 42.01
C LEU A 322 -18.78 9.74 43.23
N ALA A 323 -18.25 9.87 44.45
CA ALA A 323 -19.04 9.76 45.67
C ALA A 323 -20.05 10.92 45.85
N THR A 324 -19.70 12.14 45.38
CA THR A 324 -20.57 13.32 45.47
C THR A 324 -21.53 13.45 44.28
N ALA A 325 -21.12 13.02 43.08
CA ALA A 325 -21.99 12.95 41.90
C ALA A 325 -22.98 11.77 41.96
N ALA A 326 -22.71 10.74 42.76
CA ALA A 326 -23.62 9.61 43.02
C ALA A 326 -24.94 9.98 43.74
N GLY A 327 -25.21 11.28 43.95
CA GLY A 327 -26.49 11.80 44.46
C GLY A 327 -27.68 11.72 43.48
N GLY A 328 -27.48 11.30 42.21
CA GLY A 328 -28.58 10.91 41.33
C GLY A 328 -28.39 11.20 39.82
N GLU A 329 -28.57 10.14 39.02
CA GLU A 329 -29.07 10.08 37.63
C GLU A 329 -28.17 10.16 36.38
N ASP A 330 -26.85 10.43 36.42
CA ASP A 330 -26.06 10.52 35.17
C ASP A 330 -24.93 9.47 35.06
N ASP A 331 -25.28 8.26 34.60
CA ASP A 331 -24.34 7.16 34.30
C ASP A 331 -23.19 7.63 33.38
N LEU A 332 -23.49 8.56 32.48
CA LEU A 332 -22.53 9.18 31.57
C LEU A 332 -21.43 9.97 32.31
N ALA A 333 -21.76 10.63 33.41
CA ALA A 333 -20.78 11.36 34.22
C ALA A 333 -19.85 10.40 34.99
N SER A 334 -20.40 9.29 35.50
CA SER A 334 -19.63 8.23 36.16
C SER A 334 -18.63 7.56 35.19
N ASP A 335 -19.08 7.22 33.98
CA ASP A 335 -18.23 6.64 32.95
C ASP A 335 -17.08 7.58 32.54
N LYS A 336 -17.35 8.89 32.45
CA LYS A 336 -16.34 9.92 32.15
C LYS A 336 -15.32 10.09 33.27
N LEU A 337 -15.76 10.12 34.52
CA LEU A 337 -14.86 10.18 35.68
C LEU A 337 -13.98 8.93 35.76
N SER A 338 -14.54 7.74 35.48
CA SER A 338 -13.78 6.50 35.36
C SER A 338 -12.78 6.55 34.20
N ALA A 339 -13.19 7.08 33.04
CA ALA A 339 -12.30 7.28 31.90
C ALA A 339 -11.15 8.25 32.22
N LEU A 340 -11.41 9.35 32.92
CA LEU A 340 -10.40 10.31 33.37
C LEU A 340 -9.37 9.66 34.29
N ARG A 341 -9.82 8.83 35.24
CA ARG A 341 -8.94 8.05 36.11
C ARG A 341 -8.06 7.07 35.33
N THR A 342 -8.66 6.36 34.37
CA THR A 342 -7.94 5.39 33.54
C THR A 342 -6.90 6.07 32.65
N VAL A 343 -7.27 7.18 32.00
CA VAL A 343 -6.39 7.99 31.15
C VAL A 343 -5.25 8.60 31.97
N GLY A 344 -5.55 9.24 33.10
CA GLY A 344 -4.53 9.83 33.98
C GLY A 344 -3.55 8.78 34.50
N SER A 345 -4.03 7.58 34.85
CA SER A 345 -3.15 6.49 35.28
C SER A 345 -2.32 5.92 34.12
N GLY A 346 -2.93 5.75 32.94
CA GLY A 346 -2.27 5.16 31.77
C GLY A 346 -1.20 6.04 31.13
N PHE A 347 -1.39 7.36 31.14
CA PHE A 347 -0.41 8.35 30.66
C PHE A 347 0.40 8.99 31.79
N SER A 348 0.41 8.38 32.97
CA SER A 348 1.00 8.96 34.17
C SER A 348 2.46 9.37 34.02
N SER A 349 3.26 8.60 33.26
CA SER A 349 4.68 8.88 33.00
C SER A 349 4.93 10.11 32.14
N LEU A 350 3.94 10.56 31.35
CA LEU A 350 3.99 11.77 30.53
C LEU A 350 3.30 12.95 31.19
N ILE A 351 2.25 12.70 31.96
CA ILE A 351 1.46 13.76 32.62
C ILE A 351 2.16 14.27 33.88
N TYR A 352 2.64 13.37 34.74
CA TYR A 352 3.13 13.72 36.07
C TYR A 352 4.65 13.66 36.16
N LYS A 353 5.20 14.52 37.04
CA LYS A 353 6.64 14.53 37.41
C LYS A 353 7.57 14.54 36.18
N LEU A 354 7.20 15.34 35.17
CA LEU A 354 8.04 15.56 34.00
C LEU A 354 8.99 16.73 34.28
N ARG A 355 10.28 16.54 34.06
CA ARG A 355 11.25 17.64 34.12
C ARG A 355 11.42 18.24 32.72
N PRO A 356 11.66 19.56 32.60
CA PRO A 356 11.85 20.19 31.28
C PRO A 356 13.16 19.78 30.59
N ASP A 357 14.16 19.30 31.34
CA ASP A 357 15.52 19.01 30.88
C ASP A 357 15.74 17.57 30.37
N ILE A 358 14.66 16.83 30.08
CA ILE A 358 14.77 15.44 29.65
C ILE A 358 15.16 15.34 28.16
N GLY A 359 16.16 14.49 27.86
CA GLY A 359 16.54 14.17 26.49
C GLY A 359 15.66 13.09 25.84
N PHE A 360 15.96 12.75 24.59
CA PHE A 360 15.19 11.76 23.82
C PHE A 360 15.11 10.39 24.53
N GLN A 361 16.22 9.90 25.08
CA GLN A 361 16.26 8.58 25.71
C GLN A 361 15.38 8.49 26.96
N GLU A 362 15.36 9.51 27.82
CA GLU A 362 14.50 9.54 29.01
C GLU A 362 13.02 9.65 28.62
N LEU A 363 12.69 10.39 27.55
CA LEU A 363 11.33 10.44 27.01
C LEU A 363 10.88 9.08 26.46
N ARG A 364 11.75 8.38 25.72
CA ARG A 364 11.52 7.01 25.25
C ARG A 364 11.25 6.04 26.40
N ASP A 365 12.03 6.12 27.48
CA ASP A 365 11.84 5.28 28.66
C ASP A 365 10.49 5.56 29.34
N ARG A 366 10.05 6.82 29.40
CA ARG A 366 8.71 7.18 29.90
C ARG A 366 7.59 6.65 29.02
N LEU A 367 7.77 6.67 27.69
CA LEU A 367 6.81 6.10 26.74
C LEU A 367 6.69 4.58 26.90
N SER A 368 7.74 3.88 27.35
CA SER A 368 7.67 2.43 27.62
C SER A 368 6.57 2.07 28.64
N SER A 369 6.37 2.92 29.65
CA SER A 369 5.28 2.76 30.64
C SER A 369 3.91 3.00 30.00
N VAL A 370 3.80 3.95 29.07
CA VAL A 370 2.56 4.18 28.29
C VAL A 370 2.26 2.97 27.41
N TRP A 371 3.27 2.34 26.80
CA TRP A 371 3.09 1.13 26.02
C TRP A 371 2.64 -0.06 26.86
N ALA A 372 3.08 -0.16 28.11
CA ALA A 372 2.57 -1.16 29.05
C ALA A 372 1.08 -0.90 29.37
N ALA A 373 0.69 0.34 29.63
CA ALA A 373 -0.71 0.70 29.87
C ALA A 373 -1.60 0.48 28.62
N TYR A 374 -1.12 0.87 27.44
CA TYR A 374 -1.81 0.68 26.17
C TYR A 374 -2.02 -0.79 25.81
N ARG A 375 -1.04 -1.66 26.11
CA ARG A 375 -1.20 -3.11 25.94
C ARG A 375 -2.28 -3.69 26.85
N ASN A 376 -2.46 -3.13 28.05
CA ASN A 376 -3.49 -3.56 29.00
C ASN A 376 -4.88 -3.03 28.63
N ASP A 377 -5.00 -1.80 28.13
CA ASP A 377 -6.25 -1.26 27.60
C ASP A 377 -6.05 -0.54 26.26
N LYS A 378 -6.37 -1.22 25.16
CA LYS A 378 -6.26 -0.70 23.79
C LYS A 378 -7.19 0.49 23.51
N ARG A 379 -8.19 0.73 24.37
CA ARG A 379 -9.13 1.86 24.22
C ARG A 379 -8.56 3.16 24.79
N LEU A 380 -7.39 3.12 25.43
CA LEU A 380 -6.79 4.26 26.12
C LEU A 380 -6.69 5.54 25.25
N PRO A 381 -6.21 5.49 23.99
CA PRO A 381 -6.14 6.68 23.13
C PRO A 381 -7.53 7.21 22.78
N LYS A 382 -8.47 6.31 22.46
CA LYS A 382 -9.85 6.67 22.13
C LYS A 382 -10.57 7.31 23.33
N MET A 383 -10.38 6.79 24.54
CA MET A 383 -10.94 7.38 25.76
C MET A 383 -10.43 8.81 25.97
N LEU A 384 -9.13 9.04 25.74
CA LEU A 384 -8.54 10.37 25.87
C LEU A 384 -9.16 11.37 24.87
N VAL A 385 -9.33 10.97 23.61
CA VAL A 385 -9.99 11.81 22.59
C VAL A 385 -11.47 12.03 22.89
N CYS A 386 -12.19 11.03 23.41
CA CYS A 386 -13.60 11.18 23.79
C CYS A 386 -13.78 12.17 24.95
N LEU A 387 -12.85 12.19 25.92
CA LEU A 387 -12.90 13.20 26.98
C LEU A 387 -12.76 14.62 26.40
N PHE A 388 -11.96 14.78 25.33
CA PHE A 388 -11.70 16.08 24.68
C PHE A 388 -12.92 16.61 23.90
N ALA A 389 -13.66 15.73 23.24
CA ALA A 389 -14.71 16.11 22.30
C ALA A 389 -15.98 16.71 22.93
N GLU A 390 -16.16 16.64 24.26
CA GLU A 390 -17.44 16.97 24.88
C GLU A 390 -17.39 18.17 25.85
N GLU A 391 -18.36 19.09 25.67
CA GLU A 391 -18.64 20.28 26.51
C GLU A 391 -18.73 20.01 28.03
N LEU A 392 -18.93 18.76 28.43
CA LEU A 392 -19.16 18.39 29.83
C LEU A 392 -17.89 18.54 30.68
N MET A 393 -16.70 18.25 30.15
CA MET A 393 -15.45 18.55 30.86
C MET A 393 -15.38 20.05 31.09
N CYS A 394 -15.59 20.89 30.08
CA CYS A 394 -15.67 22.35 30.26
C CYS A 394 -16.68 22.79 31.35
N ARG A 395 -17.79 22.06 31.58
CA ARG A 395 -18.73 22.34 32.67
C ARG A 395 -18.24 21.85 34.03
N VAL A 396 -17.68 20.64 34.12
CA VAL A 396 -17.09 20.09 35.35
C VAL A 396 -15.88 20.95 35.78
N LEU A 397 -15.00 21.31 34.84
CA LEU A 397 -13.87 22.21 35.04
C LEU A 397 -14.33 23.59 35.54
N ARG A 398 -15.40 24.16 34.99
CA ARG A 398 -15.98 25.43 35.46
C ARG A 398 -16.66 25.32 36.83
N SER A 399 -17.17 24.14 37.21
CA SER A 399 -17.83 23.91 38.50
C SER A 399 -16.86 23.60 39.65
N CYS A 400 -15.64 23.16 39.33
CA CYS A 400 -14.60 22.87 40.33
C CYS A 400 -13.64 24.05 40.56
N VAL A 401 -13.65 25.05 39.69
CA VAL A 401 -12.82 26.28 39.78
C VAL A 401 -13.57 27.45 40.46
N ASN A 402 -14.90 27.36 40.60
CA ASN A 402 -15.72 28.27 41.42
C ASN A 402 -16.18 27.53 42.69
#